data_AF-A0A9W6NHI6-F1
#
_entry.id   AF-A0A9W6NHI6-F1
#
_cell.length_a   1.000
_cell.length_b   1.000
_cell.length_c   1.000
_cell.angle_alpha   90.00
_cell.angle_beta   90.00
_cell.angle_gamma   90.00
#
_symmetry.space_group_name_H-M   'P 1'
#
loop_
_entity.id
_entity.type
_entity.pdbx_description
1 polymer ?
#
loop_
_entity_poly.entity_id
_entity_poly.type
_entity_poly.pdbx_seq_one_letter_code
_entity_poly.pdbx_strand_id
1 'polypeptide(L)'
;MYAIHDRFRAVIRRNTSETRKWSELEALTGIPATSWQKAYNAKQRPTAEMLEAISRLWPEFAFWLVTGVSDAKNGHVACVNGRSKQFYPERPCSLRNATKPYFTQLIDMFRHCYGEGAGWESGASERAAQVQLLKLEVARDAERQAFSEIEPSSTEVLNLARDSYDRALESDWLSGLPLDTDNC
;
A
#
# COMPACT_ATOMS: atom_id res chain seq x y z
N MET A 1 -7.86 0.41 15.47
CA MET A 1 -6.67 0.23 14.61
C MET A 1 -7.06 0.42 13.13
N TYR A 2 -7.75 1.51 12.80
CA TYR A 2 -8.32 1.70 11.45
C TYR A 2 -8.44 3.16 11.02
N ALA A 3 -8.05 4.13 11.86
CA ALA A 3 -8.02 5.52 11.46
C ALA A 3 -6.76 5.82 10.63
N ILE A 4 -6.83 6.83 9.76
CA ILE A 4 -5.66 7.28 8.98
C ILE A 4 -4.45 7.61 9.86
N HIS A 5 -4.68 8.07 11.09
CA HIS A 5 -3.63 8.34 12.07
C HIS A 5 -2.84 7.09 12.48
N ASP A 6 -3.53 5.98 12.72
CA ASP A 6 -2.89 4.70 13.07
C ASP A 6 -2.00 4.24 11.92
N ARG A 7 -2.49 4.36 10.67
CA ARG A 7 -1.75 3.97 9.46
C ARG A 7 -0.55 4.88 9.22
N PHE A 8 -0.71 6.18 9.40
CA PHE A 8 0.36 7.18 9.34
C PHE A 8 1.51 6.82 10.29
N ARG A 9 1.19 6.50 11.56
CA ARG A 9 2.20 6.06 12.54
C ARG A 9 2.87 4.75 12.14
N ALA A 10 2.09 3.80 11.61
CA ALA A 10 2.62 2.50 11.21
C ALA A 10 3.66 2.63 10.08
N VAL A 11 3.38 3.46 9.07
CA VAL A 11 4.32 3.74 7.96
C VAL A 11 5.60 4.39 8.49
N ILE A 12 5.49 5.42 9.33
CA ILE A 12 6.67 6.10 9.90
C ILE A 12 7.51 5.13 10.71
N ARG A 13 6.89 4.38 11.63
CA ARG A 13 7.59 3.43 12.50
C ARG A 13 8.33 2.34 11.72
N ARG A 14 7.77 1.89 10.59
CA ARG A 14 8.37 0.85 9.75
C ARG A 14 9.63 1.31 9.05
N ASN A 15 9.69 2.59 8.67
CA ASN A 15 10.67 3.10 7.71
C ASN A 15 11.67 4.08 8.32
N THR A 16 11.57 4.39 9.61
CA THR A 16 12.47 5.32 10.30
C THR A 16 13.07 4.68 11.54
N SER A 17 14.22 5.21 11.96
CA SER A 17 14.87 4.76 13.20
C SER A 17 14.08 5.13 14.46
N GLU A 18 14.08 4.28 15.49
CA GLU A 18 13.34 4.57 16.72
C GLU A 18 13.84 5.83 17.45
N THR A 19 15.15 6.12 17.36
CA THR A 19 15.83 7.18 18.11
C THR A 19 15.98 8.50 17.35
N ARG A 20 15.98 8.50 16.01
CA ARG A 20 16.25 9.69 15.18
C ARG A 20 15.18 9.99 14.12
N LYS A 21 14.05 9.29 14.14
CA LYS A 21 12.94 9.47 13.18
C LYS A 21 12.53 10.91 12.88
N TRP A 22 12.52 11.80 13.87
CA TRP A 22 12.06 13.18 13.64
C TRP A 22 13.06 13.99 12.82
N SER A 23 14.34 13.94 13.19
CA SER A 23 15.42 14.59 12.43
C SER A 23 15.59 13.96 11.04
N GLU A 24 15.37 12.64 10.93
CA GLU A 24 15.42 11.93 9.66
C GLU A 24 14.30 12.38 8.71
N LEU A 25 13.06 12.44 9.21
CA LEU A 25 11.91 12.94 8.44
C LEU A 25 12.09 14.40 8.04
N GLU A 26 12.57 15.25 8.94
CA GLU A 26 12.85 16.66 8.63
C GLU A 26 13.90 16.79 7.54
N ALA A 27 15.02 16.06 7.63
CA ALA A 27 16.05 16.06 6.60
C ALA A 27 15.54 15.57 5.24
N LEU A 28 14.64 14.58 5.23
CA LEU A 28 14.07 14.01 4.00
C LEU A 28 12.98 14.87 3.36
N THR A 29 12.24 15.65 4.15
CA THR A 29 10.99 16.29 3.71
C THR A 29 10.99 17.81 3.82
N GLY A 30 11.92 18.40 4.58
CA GLY A 30 11.91 19.82 4.93
C GLY A 30 10.81 20.21 5.94
N ILE A 31 9.94 19.29 6.34
CA ILE A 31 8.89 19.56 7.34
C ILE A 31 9.50 19.49 8.74
N PRO A 32 9.28 20.49 9.63
CA PRO A 32 9.94 20.54 10.93
C PRO A 32 9.77 19.28 11.79
N ALA A 33 10.84 18.84 12.45
CA ALA A 33 10.83 17.66 13.31
C ALA A 33 9.75 17.73 14.42
N THR A 34 9.51 18.93 14.95
CA THR A 34 8.48 19.18 15.98
C THR A 34 7.06 18.95 15.45
N SER A 35 6.81 19.26 14.17
CA SER A 35 5.53 19.00 13.50
C SER A 35 5.32 17.50 13.32
N TRP A 36 6.34 16.77 12.86
CA TRP A 36 6.30 15.31 12.78
C TRP A 36 6.00 14.65 14.14
N GLN A 37 6.68 15.11 15.19
CA GLN A 37 6.47 14.60 16.55
C GLN A 37 5.02 14.85 17.04
N LYS A 38 4.47 16.04 16.80
CA LYS A 38 3.08 16.37 17.19
C LYS A 38 2.07 15.51 16.42
N ALA A 39 2.22 15.41 15.11
CA ALA A 39 1.35 14.61 14.26
C ALA A 39 1.41 13.12 14.65
N TYR A 40 2.60 12.56 14.83
CA TYR A 40 2.76 11.16 15.22
C TYR A 40 2.11 10.83 16.57
N ASN A 41 2.22 11.72 17.56
CA ASN A 41 1.67 11.51 18.91
C ASN A 41 0.19 11.91 19.05
N ALA A 42 -0.54 12.06 17.94
CA ALA A 42 -1.96 12.46 17.93
C ALA A 42 -2.25 13.84 18.55
N LYS A 43 -1.23 14.68 18.79
CA LYS A 43 -1.41 16.05 19.29
C LYS A 43 -1.89 17.00 18.18
N GLN A 44 -1.72 16.57 16.93
CA GLN A 44 -2.19 17.25 15.72
C GLN A 44 -2.62 16.18 14.72
N ARG A 45 -3.61 16.48 13.87
CA ARG A 45 -3.92 15.64 12.71
C ARG A 45 -2.78 15.75 11.67
N PRO A 46 -2.37 14.66 11.01
CA PRO A 46 -1.43 14.75 9.88
C PRO A 46 -1.96 15.74 8.83
N THR A 47 -1.11 16.66 8.38
CA THR A 47 -1.46 17.61 7.33
C THR A 47 -1.42 16.94 5.96
N ALA A 48 -2.01 17.58 4.94
CA ALA A 48 -1.94 17.11 3.56
C ALA A 48 -0.48 16.97 3.10
N GLU A 49 0.35 17.97 3.40
CA GLU A 49 1.80 17.98 3.11
C GLU A 49 2.52 16.79 3.75
N MET A 50 2.22 16.45 5.01
CA MET A 50 2.81 15.30 5.67
C MET A 50 2.39 13.98 5.03
N LEU A 51 1.10 13.85 4.67
CA LEU A 51 0.57 12.65 4.01
C LEU A 51 1.19 12.47 2.63
N GLU A 52 1.33 13.56 1.87
CA GLU A 52 1.99 13.56 0.58
C GLU A 52 3.48 13.20 0.70
N ALA A 53 4.20 13.82 1.63
CA ALA A 53 5.62 13.57 1.85
C ALA A 53 5.91 12.10 2.14
N ILE A 54 5.18 11.48 3.08
CA ILE A 54 5.37 10.04 3.37
C ILE A 54 4.93 9.15 2.22
N SER A 55 3.92 9.55 1.45
CA SER A 55 3.45 8.79 0.27
C SER A 55 4.47 8.83 -0.86
N ARG A 56 5.24 9.92 -0.98
CA ARG A 56 6.33 10.04 -1.95
C ARG A 56 7.58 9.28 -1.51
N LEU A 57 7.91 9.29 -0.22
CA LEU A 57 9.05 8.53 0.33
C LEU A 57 8.84 7.01 0.28
N TRP A 58 7.61 6.55 0.55
CA TRP A 58 7.26 5.14 0.61
C TRP A 58 5.97 4.83 -0.17
N PRO A 59 6.01 4.92 -1.51
CA PRO A 59 4.83 4.86 -2.36
C PRO A 59 4.10 3.52 -2.32
N GLU A 60 4.79 2.43 -1.95
CA GLU A 60 4.17 1.12 -1.76
C GLU A 60 3.05 1.13 -0.70
N PHE A 61 3.05 2.08 0.24
CA PHE A 61 2.03 2.21 1.28
C PHE A 61 0.98 3.30 1.02
N ALA A 62 1.14 4.13 -0.03
CA ALA A 62 0.34 5.34 -0.23
C ALA A 62 -1.17 5.06 -0.36
N PHE A 63 -1.54 4.07 -1.18
CA PHE A 63 -2.93 3.67 -1.36
C PHE A 63 -3.56 3.22 -0.04
N TRP A 64 -2.88 2.34 0.70
CA TRP A 64 -3.37 1.85 1.99
C TRP A 64 -3.42 2.92 3.07
N LEU A 65 -2.42 3.79 3.13
CA LEU A 65 -2.37 4.90 4.06
C LEU A 65 -3.66 5.74 3.98
N VAL A 66 -4.10 6.10 2.77
CA VAL A 66 -5.26 6.96 2.59
C VAL A 66 -6.57 6.17 2.65
N THR A 67 -6.68 5.07 1.89
CA THR A 67 -7.94 4.35 1.71
C THR A 67 -8.24 3.32 2.80
N GLY A 68 -7.22 2.82 3.49
CA GLY A 68 -7.34 1.72 4.45
C GLY A 68 -7.40 0.33 3.84
N VAL A 69 -7.47 0.20 2.51
CA VAL A 69 -7.44 -1.09 1.78
C VAL A 69 -6.12 -1.26 1.01
N SER A 70 -5.77 -2.48 0.60
CA SER A 70 -4.55 -2.71 -0.19
C SER A 70 -4.88 -3.17 -1.61
N ASP A 71 -3.90 -3.04 -2.51
CA ASP A 71 -3.95 -3.55 -3.87
C ASP A 71 -2.62 -4.26 -4.17
N ALA A 72 -2.44 -5.39 -3.49
CA ALA A 72 -1.17 -6.13 -3.48
C ALA A 72 -0.75 -6.61 -4.88
N LYS A 73 -1.72 -6.87 -5.78
CA LYS A 73 -1.45 -7.28 -7.17
C LYS A 73 -0.68 -6.22 -7.95
N ASN A 74 -0.97 -4.95 -7.66
CA ASN A 74 -0.26 -3.80 -8.23
C ASN A 74 0.91 -3.31 -7.36
N GLY A 75 1.18 -4.02 -6.25
CA GLY A 75 2.25 -3.79 -5.30
C GLY A 75 1.97 -2.67 -4.28
N HIS A 76 0.71 -2.26 -4.13
CA HIS A 76 0.28 -1.44 -3.00
C HIS A 76 -0.06 -2.34 -1.81
N VAL A 77 0.74 -2.24 -0.75
CA VAL A 77 0.65 -3.14 0.40
C VAL A 77 0.28 -2.37 1.66
N ALA A 78 -0.19 -3.09 2.68
CA ALA A 78 -0.45 -2.50 3.99
C ALA A 78 0.76 -2.65 4.92
N CYS A 79 0.93 -1.68 5.83
CA CYS A 79 1.93 -1.72 6.88
C CYS A 79 1.24 -1.98 8.24
N VAL A 80 1.09 -3.25 8.61
CA VAL A 80 0.37 -3.65 9.84
C VAL A 80 1.38 -4.12 10.88
N ASN A 81 1.38 -3.49 12.06
CA ASN A 81 2.31 -3.79 13.17
C ASN A 81 3.80 -3.76 12.77
N GLY A 82 4.18 -2.84 11.89
CA GLY A 82 5.56 -2.72 11.41
C GLY A 82 6.00 -3.86 10.49
N ARG A 83 5.05 -4.61 9.90
CA ARG A 83 5.31 -5.63 8.89
C ARG A 83 4.44 -5.35 7.66
N SER A 84 4.99 -5.61 6.47
CA SER A 84 4.19 -5.65 5.25
C SER A 84 3.23 -6.84 5.38
N LYS A 85 1.94 -6.57 5.47
CA LYS A 85 0.90 -7.61 5.45
C LYS A 85 -0.04 -7.33 4.29
N GLN A 86 -0.48 -8.37 3.61
CA GLN A 86 -1.66 -8.30 2.76
C GLN A 86 -2.85 -8.04 3.66
N PHE A 87 -3.51 -6.90 3.47
CA PHE A 87 -4.64 -6.49 4.27
C PHE A 87 -5.82 -6.24 3.35
N TYR A 88 -6.94 -6.89 3.66
CA TYR A 88 -8.26 -6.83 3.04
C TYR A 88 -8.41 -6.43 1.54
N PRO A 89 -8.99 -7.33 0.71
CA PRO A 89 -9.28 -8.73 1.02
C PRO A 89 -7.95 -9.47 1.27
N GLU A 90 -7.88 -10.29 2.31
CA GLU A 90 -6.69 -11.08 2.67
C GLU A 90 -6.43 -12.15 1.59
N ARG A 91 -5.97 -11.70 0.42
CA ARG A 91 -5.62 -12.56 -0.70
C ARG A 91 -4.11 -12.78 -0.66
N PRO A 92 -3.65 -14.03 -0.57
CA PRO A 92 -2.26 -14.36 -0.82
C PRO A 92 -1.85 -13.76 -2.17
N CYS A 93 -0.86 -12.89 -2.15
CA CYS A 93 -0.27 -12.30 -3.34
C CYS A 93 1.25 -12.46 -3.23
N SER A 94 1.93 -12.74 -4.32
CA SER A 94 3.39 -12.78 -4.26
C SER A 94 3.97 -11.37 -4.15
N LEU A 95 5.09 -11.22 -3.44
CA LEU A 95 5.76 -9.93 -3.27
C LEU A 95 6.19 -9.38 -4.65
N ARG A 96 5.80 -8.12 -4.94
CA ARG A 96 6.16 -7.41 -6.18
C ARG A 96 7.40 -6.55 -5.95
N ASN A 97 8.60 -7.07 -6.26
CA ASN A 97 9.87 -6.40 -5.97
C ASN A 97 10.13 -5.20 -6.89
N ALA A 98 9.67 -5.26 -8.15
CA ALA A 98 9.82 -4.18 -9.12
C ALA A 98 8.95 -2.96 -8.81
N THR A 99 7.97 -3.09 -7.90
CA THR A 99 6.96 -2.04 -7.69
C THR A 99 7.54 -0.77 -7.07
N LYS A 100 8.30 -0.90 -5.98
CA LYS A 100 8.85 0.28 -5.30
C LYS A 100 9.79 1.08 -6.22
N PRO A 101 10.77 0.46 -6.90
CA PRO A 101 11.62 1.18 -7.87
C PRO A 101 10.81 1.84 -8.98
N TYR A 102 9.76 1.17 -9.50
CA TYR A 102 8.88 1.75 -10.52
C TYR A 102 8.18 3.01 -10.04
N PHE A 103 7.55 2.99 -8.86
CA PHE A 103 6.90 4.18 -8.32
C PHE A 103 7.89 5.29 -8.00
N THR A 104 9.05 4.97 -7.45
CA THR A 104 10.11 5.96 -7.22
C THR A 104 10.53 6.63 -8.53
N GLN A 105 10.72 5.86 -9.61
CA GLN A 105 11.08 6.39 -10.93
C GLN A 105 9.98 7.33 -11.47
N LEU A 106 8.70 6.94 -11.37
CA LEU A 106 7.59 7.79 -11.81
C LEU A 106 7.49 9.09 -11.01
N ILE A 107 7.65 9.02 -9.68
CA ILE A 107 7.61 10.20 -8.80
C ILE A 107 8.76 11.15 -9.14
N ASP A 108 9.95 10.61 -9.37
CA ASP A 108 11.12 11.40 -9.76
C ASP A 108 10.90 12.11 -11.11
N MET A 109 10.46 11.36 -12.13
CA MET A 109 10.13 11.94 -13.43
C MET A 109 9.01 12.98 -13.34
N PHE A 110 7.97 12.74 -12.54
CA PHE A 110 6.90 13.72 -12.31
C PHE A 110 7.44 15.01 -11.72
N ARG A 111 8.37 14.94 -10.75
CA ARG A 111 8.99 16.13 -10.14
C ARG A 111 9.79 16.95 -11.14
N HIS A 112 10.50 16.29 -12.06
CA HIS A 112 11.27 16.95 -13.12
C HIS A 112 10.39 17.60 -14.21
N CYS A 113 9.25 17.00 -14.54
CA CYS A 113 8.40 17.47 -15.64
C CYS A 113 7.30 18.45 -15.20
N TYR A 114 6.71 18.24 -14.01
CA TYR A 114 5.48 18.90 -13.58
C TYR A 114 5.54 19.46 -12.16
N GLY A 115 6.46 18.97 -11.31
CA GLY A 115 6.57 19.39 -9.92
C GLY A 115 7.47 20.62 -9.73
N GLU A 116 7.77 20.93 -8.47
CA GLU A 116 8.72 21.98 -8.06
C GLU A 116 10.20 21.57 -8.24
N GLY A 117 10.48 20.49 -8.99
CA GLY A 117 11.84 20.03 -9.23
C GLY A 117 12.57 20.92 -10.24
N ALA A 118 13.90 20.91 -10.19
CA ALA A 118 14.68 21.39 -11.32
C ALA A 118 14.33 20.53 -12.54
N GLY A 119 14.20 21.12 -13.73
CA GLY A 119 13.99 20.36 -14.95
C GLY A 119 15.13 19.38 -15.22
N TRP A 120 15.00 18.57 -16.27
CA TRP A 120 16.09 17.68 -16.69
C TRP A 120 17.35 18.48 -17.04
N GLU A 121 18.50 18.06 -16.51
CA GLU A 121 19.80 18.69 -16.80
C GLU A 121 20.13 18.66 -18.31
N SER A 122 19.71 17.59 -18.98
CA SER A 122 19.87 17.41 -20.41
C SER A 122 18.82 16.44 -20.96
N GLY A 123 18.59 16.50 -22.28
CA GLY A 123 17.75 15.50 -22.95
C GLY A 123 18.33 14.08 -22.87
N ALA A 124 19.63 13.90 -22.60
CA ALA A 124 20.21 12.58 -22.36
C ALA A 124 19.79 12.02 -21.00
N SER A 125 19.77 12.87 -19.97
CA SER A 125 19.29 12.53 -18.62
C SER A 125 17.81 12.11 -18.66
N GLU A 126 16.99 12.87 -19.39
CA GLU A 126 15.58 12.55 -19.61
C GLU A 126 15.39 11.20 -20.32
N ARG A 127 16.11 10.96 -21.42
CA ARG A 127 16.04 9.67 -22.14
C ARG A 127 16.52 8.50 -21.27
N ALA A 128 17.53 8.70 -20.44
CA ALA A 128 18.00 7.67 -19.51
C ALA A 128 16.91 7.31 -18.49
N ALA A 129 16.21 8.30 -17.93
CA ALA A 129 15.07 8.08 -17.05
C ALA A 129 13.91 7.35 -17.75
N GLN A 130 13.60 7.71 -19.00
CA GLN A 130 12.61 6.99 -19.82
C GLN A 130 13.00 5.52 -20.06
N VAL A 131 14.27 5.25 -20.41
CA VAL A 131 14.77 3.88 -20.57
C VAL A 131 14.68 3.11 -19.24
N GLN A 132 14.99 3.76 -18.12
CA GLN A 132 14.87 3.14 -16.80
C GLN A 132 13.41 2.80 -16.46
N LEU A 133 12.46 3.68 -16.79
CA LEU A 133 11.03 3.40 -16.63
C LEU A 133 10.61 2.17 -17.44
N LEU A 134 10.97 2.10 -18.73
CA LEU A 134 10.65 0.96 -19.59
C LEU A 134 11.22 -0.36 -19.05
N LYS A 135 12.46 -0.35 -18.53
CA LYS A 135 13.04 -1.54 -17.88
C LYS A 135 12.23 -2.01 -16.68
N LEU A 136 11.73 -1.07 -15.88
CA LEU A 136 10.92 -1.37 -14.70
C LEU A 136 9.52 -1.86 -15.08
N GLU A 137 8.93 -1.35 -16.16
CA GLU A 137 7.67 -1.86 -16.72
C GLU A 137 7.82 -3.32 -17.17
N VAL A 138 8.88 -3.62 -17.93
CA VAL A 138 9.21 -5.00 -18.33
C VAL A 138 9.38 -5.90 -17.11
N ALA A 139 10.07 -5.43 -16.06
CA ALA A 139 10.25 -6.19 -14.83
C ALA A 139 8.92 -6.46 -14.11
N ARG A 140 8.01 -5.49 -14.05
CA ARG A 140 6.66 -5.65 -13.46
C ARG A 140 5.82 -6.64 -14.25
N ASP A 141 5.88 -6.60 -15.57
CA ASP A 141 5.14 -7.53 -16.42
C ASP A 141 5.69 -8.94 -16.31
N ALA A 142 7.02 -9.11 -16.22
CA ALA A 142 7.65 -10.39 -15.94
C ALA A 142 7.21 -10.95 -14.57
N GLU A 143 7.16 -10.12 -13.51
CA GLU A 143 6.61 -10.52 -12.21
C GLU A 143 5.15 -10.95 -12.33
N ARG A 144 4.32 -10.17 -13.01
CA ARG A 144 2.90 -10.48 -13.21
C ARG A 144 2.73 -11.81 -13.93
N GLN A 145 3.51 -12.08 -14.97
CA GLN A 145 3.46 -13.33 -15.72
C GLN A 145 3.91 -14.52 -14.85
N ALA A 146 5.04 -14.40 -14.17
CA ALA A 146 5.55 -15.45 -13.27
C ALA A 146 4.54 -15.79 -12.15
N PHE A 147 3.82 -14.79 -11.64
CA PHE A 147 2.82 -15.01 -10.59
C PHE A 147 1.45 -15.40 -11.13
N SER A 148 1.15 -15.19 -12.41
CA SER A 148 -0.11 -15.66 -13.02
C SER A 148 -0.20 -17.19 -13.06
N GLU A 149 0.93 -17.88 -13.00
CA GLU A 149 1.01 -19.35 -12.93
C GLU A 149 0.82 -19.88 -11.50
N ILE A 150 1.00 -19.04 -10.47
CA ILE A 150 1.00 -19.43 -9.05
C ILE A 150 -0.24 -18.91 -8.33
N GLU A 151 -0.70 -17.71 -8.67
CA GLU A 151 -1.91 -17.09 -8.11
C GLU A 151 -3.15 -17.64 -8.83
N PRO A 152 -4.26 -17.91 -8.11
CA PRO A 152 -5.45 -18.48 -8.72
C PRO A 152 -5.98 -17.55 -9.81
N SER A 153 -6.24 -18.13 -10.97
CA SER A 153 -6.88 -17.48 -12.09
C SER A 153 -8.24 -16.92 -11.67
N SER A 154 -8.75 -15.93 -12.39
CA SER A 154 -10.08 -15.36 -12.13
C SER A 154 -11.17 -16.44 -12.10
N THR A 155 -11.04 -17.47 -12.95
CA THR A 155 -11.97 -18.60 -13.02
C THR A 155 -11.92 -19.47 -11.78
N GLU A 156 -10.73 -19.76 -11.25
CA GLU A 156 -10.57 -20.53 -10.00
C GLU A 156 -11.11 -19.76 -8.79
N VAL A 157 -10.91 -18.44 -8.74
CA VAL A 157 -11.50 -17.60 -7.69
C VAL A 157 -13.02 -17.60 -7.78
N LEU A 158 -13.60 -17.54 -8.98
CA LEU A 158 -15.05 -17.61 -9.19
C LEU A 158 -15.61 -18.97 -8.79
N ASN A 159 -14.93 -20.06 -9.15
CA ASN A 159 -15.32 -21.41 -8.74
C ASN A 159 -15.26 -21.55 -7.21
N LEU A 160 -14.19 -21.08 -6.56
CA LEU A 160 -14.07 -21.11 -5.11
C LEU A 160 -15.16 -20.28 -4.42
N ALA A 161 -15.50 -19.11 -4.98
CA ALA A 161 -16.57 -18.27 -4.48
C ALA A 161 -17.94 -18.97 -4.60
N ARG A 162 -18.20 -19.61 -5.74
CA ARG A 162 -19.40 -20.43 -5.95
C ARG A 162 -19.46 -21.58 -4.94
N ASP A 163 -18.40 -22.37 -4.82
CA ASP A 163 -18.36 -23.51 -3.90
C ASP A 163 -18.49 -23.08 -2.43
N SER A 164 -18.05 -21.86 -2.08
CA SER A 164 -18.20 -21.29 -0.74
C SER A 164 -19.63 -20.81 -0.49
N TYR A 165 -20.28 -20.26 -1.51
CA TYR A 165 -21.69 -19.86 -1.49
C TYR A 165 -22.60 -21.09 -1.37
N ASP A 166 -22.37 -22.13 -2.16
CA ASP A 166 -23.15 -23.38 -2.11
C ASP A 166 -23.02 -24.04 -0.72
N ARG A 167 -21.81 -24.11 -0.17
CA ARG A 167 -21.58 -24.58 1.22
C ARG A 167 -22.29 -23.74 2.28
N ALA A 168 -22.38 -22.43 2.09
CA ALA A 168 -23.09 -21.55 3.02
C ALA A 168 -24.62 -21.74 2.95
N LEU A 169 -25.15 -22.10 1.77
CA LEU A 169 -26.55 -22.46 1.59
C LEU A 169 -26.88 -23.84 2.15
N GLU A 170 -25.95 -24.79 2.05
CA GLU A 170 -26.07 -26.15 2.61
C GLU A 170 -25.87 -26.20 4.13
N SER A 171 -25.11 -25.27 4.71
CA SER A 171 -25.00 -25.11 6.16
C SER A 171 -26.31 -24.52 6.70
N ASP A 172 -27.21 -25.41 7.09
CA ASP A 172 -28.54 -25.09 7.61
C ASP A 172 -28.44 -24.27 8.91
N TRP A 173 -28.39 -22.94 8.78
CA TRP A 173 -28.39 -22.00 9.90
C TRP A 173 -29.75 -21.97 10.65
N LEU A 174 -30.75 -22.71 10.16
CA LEU A 174 -32.09 -22.81 10.75
C LEU A 174 -32.24 -24.00 11.72
N SER A 175 -31.34 -24.99 11.73
CA SER A 175 -31.45 -26.16 12.62
C SER A 175 -30.95 -25.93 14.05
N GLY A 176 -30.43 -24.72 14.37
CA GLY A 176 -29.92 -24.35 15.69
C GLY A 176 -30.74 -23.31 16.45
N LEU A 177 -31.85 -22.80 15.89
CA LEU A 177 -32.73 -21.90 16.63
C LEU A 177 -33.65 -22.73 17.54
N PRO A 178 -33.73 -22.44 18.85
CA PRO A 178 -34.72 -23.06 19.70
C PRO A 178 -36.09 -22.76 19.08
N LEU A 179 -36.85 -23.81 18.75
CA LEU A 179 -38.27 -23.67 18.54
C LEU A 179 -38.85 -23.27 19.90
N ASP A 180 -39.11 -21.98 20.09
CA ASP A 180 -39.99 -21.50 21.15
C ASP A 180 -41.32 -22.25 20.98
N THR A 181 -41.44 -23.34 21.72
CA THR A 181 -42.67 -24.11 21.90
C THR A 181 -43.29 -23.67 23.20
N ASP A 182 -43.51 -22.36 23.33
CA ASP A 182 -44.46 -21.84 24.30
C ASP A 182 -45.82 -21.73 23.63
N ASN A 183 -46.57 -22.82 23.77
CA ASN A 183 -48.02 -22.84 23.60
C ASN A 183 -48.61 -23.47 24.86
N CYS A 184 -48.79 -22.65 25.91
CA CYS A 184 -49.86 -22.68 26.93
C CYS A 184 -49.66 -21.55 27.93
#